data_AF-A0A857CBN6-F1
#
_entry.id   AF-A0A857CBN6-F1
#
_cell.length_a   1.000
_cell.length_b   1.000
_cell.length_c   1.000
_cell.angle_alpha   90.00
_cell.angle_beta   90.00
_cell.angle_gamma   90.00
#
_symmetry.space_group_name_H-M   'P 1'
#
loop_
_entity.id
_entity.type
_entity.pdbx_description
1 polymer ?
#
loop_
_entity_poly.entity_id
_entity_poly.type
_entity_poly.pdbx_seq_one_letter_code
_entity_poly.pdbx_strand_id
1 'polypeptide(L)'
;MTIKVGDTLPETKFKIMTADGPAERSSSDLFGGRTVVLFAVPGAFTPTCHNNHLPGFVEHADTILSKGVDEIAVVSVNDVFVMNAWAKASGASDKITFLADGSADFAKAIGLELDASGAGLGIRSKRYAMIVKDGKVTALNIEETPGKAEVSGAAGILAAL
;
A
#
# COMPACT_ATOMS: atom_id res chain seq x y z
N MET A 1 -4.07 -11.42 14.47
CA MET A 1 -4.05 -12.53 13.50
C MET A 1 -3.76 -11.94 12.14
N THR A 2 -2.99 -12.61 11.28
CA THR A 2 -2.71 -12.10 9.94
C THR A 2 -3.93 -12.21 9.04
N ILE A 3 -4.29 -11.12 8.36
CA ILE A 3 -5.38 -11.02 7.38
C ILE A 3 -5.24 -12.09 6.29
N LYS A 4 -6.37 -12.60 5.78
CA LYS A 4 -6.42 -13.60 4.71
C LYS A 4 -7.40 -13.20 3.62
N VAL A 5 -7.30 -13.88 2.48
CA VAL A 5 -8.33 -13.80 1.43
C VAL A 5 -9.67 -14.24 2.02
N GLY A 6 -10.70 -13.42 1.81
CA GLY A 6 -12.02 -13.59 2.38
C GLY A 6 -12.30 -12.72 3.61
N ASP A 7 -11.27 -12.16 4.25
CA ASP A 7 -11.45 -11.27 5.40
C ASP A 7 -11.84 -9.86 4.97
N THR A 8 -12.54 -9.14 5.86
CA THR A 8 -12.81 -7.70 5.71
C THR A 8 -11.69 -6.92 6.37
N LEU A 9 -11.23 -5.84 5.73
CA LEU A 9 -10.23 -4.96 6.31
C LEU A 9 -10.75 -4.36 7.64
N PRO A 10 -9.90 -4.26 8.66
CA PRO A 10 -10.28 -3.66 9.93
C PRO A 10 -10.50 -2.15 9.75
N GLU A 11 -11.38 -1.58 10.57
CA GLU A 11 -11.55 -0.13 10.57
C GLU A 11 -10.32 0.57 11.17
N THR A 12 -9.62 1.32 10.33
CA THR A 12 -8.39 2.02 10.65
C THR A 12 -8.37 3.38 9.94
N LYS A 13 -7.41 4.23 10.30
CA LYS A 13 -7.28 5.59 9.75
C LYS A 13 -5.90 5.77 9.15
N PHE A 14 -5.86 6.44 8.01
CA PHE A 14 -4.65 6.85 7.33
C PHE A 14 -4.58 8.36 7.27
N LYS A 15 -3.37 8.90 7.18
CA LYS A 15 -3.18 10.29 6.75
C LYS A 15 -2.89 10.32 5.25
N ILE A 16 -3.53 11.24 4.54
CA ILE A 16 -3.26 11.55 3.13
C ILE A 16 -2.96 13.04 2.99
N MET A 17 -2.10 13.42 2.04
CA MET A 17 -1.88 14.83 1.75
C MET A 17 -2.94 15.33 0.78
N THR A 18 -3.63 16.42 1.13
CA THR A 18 -4.56 17.13 0.24
C THR A 18 -4.02 18.54 -0.06
N ALA A 19 -4.73 19.30 -0.90
CA ALA A 19 -4.39 20.70 -1.17
C ALA A 19 -4.43 21.58 0.10
N ASP A 20 -5.29 21.24 1.06
CA ASP A 20 -5.45 21.97 2.33
C ASP A 20 -4.51 21.44 3.44
N GLY A 21 -3.67 20.45 3.12
CA GLY A 21 -2.73 19.82 4.04
C GLY A 21 -3.09 18.39 4.41
N PRO A 22 -2.50 17.82 5.47
CA PRO A 22 -2.79 16.47 5.90
C PRO A 22 -4.25 16.28 6.33
N ALA A 23 -4.95 15.36 5.69
CA ALA A 23 -6.29 14.94 6.04
C ALA A 23 -6.32 13.47 6.48
N GLU A 24 -7.34 13.11 7.25
CA GLU A 24 -7.59 11.73 7.65
C GLU A 24 -8.59 11.06 6.72
N ARG A 25 -8.37 9.78 6.43
CA ARG A 25 -9.33 8.93 5.71
C ARG A 25 -9.41 7.59 6.41
N SER A 26 -10.62 7.08 6.58
CA SER A 26 -10.81 5.74 7.12
C SER A 26 -10.60 4.68 6.04
N SER A 27 -10.38 3.44 6.45
CA SER A 27 -10.46 2.27 5.56
C SER A 27 -11.83 2.16 4.89
N SER A 28 -12.92 2.42 5.61
CA SER A 28 -14.27 2.43 5.05
C SER A 28 -14.42 3.45 3.90
N ASP A 29 -13.88 4.67 4.06
CA ASP A 29 -13.87 5.70 3.02
C ASP A 29 -13.02 5.33 1.80
N LEU A 30 -11.97 4.54 2.00
CA LEU A 30 -10.99 4.20 0.97
C LEU A 30 -11.38 2.95 0.18
N PHE A 31 -12.01 1.97 0.83
CA PHE A 31 -12.22 0.62 0.29
C PHE A 31 -13.69 0.22 0.15
N GLY A 32 -14.64 0.95 0.75
CA GLY A 32 -16.08 0.65 0.68
C GLY A 32 -16.69 0.93 -0.69
N GLY A 33 -17.52 0.02 -1.19
CA GLY A 33 -18.27 0.17 -2.45
C GLY A 33 -17.43 0.18 -3.73
N ARG A 34 -16.15 -0.19 -3.66
CA ARG A 34 -15.18 -0.08 -4.76
C ARG A 34 -14.14 -1.19 -4.78
N THR A 35 -13.42 -1.33 -5.89
CA THR A 35 -12.26 -2.22 -6.05
C THR A 35 -10.98 -1.41 -5.99
N VAL A 36 -10.13 -1.68 -4.99
CA VAL A 36 -8.83 -1.01 -4.82
C VAL A 36 -7.71 -2.04 -4.84
N VAL A 37 -6.66 -1.72 -5.59
CA VAL A 37 -5.37 -2.41 -5.46
C VAL A 37 -4.55 -1.67 -4.42
N LEU A 38 -4.27 -2.33 -3.29
CA LEU A 38 -3.43 -1.78 -2.23
C LEU A 38 -2.10 -2.54 -2.20
N PHE A 39 -0.98 -1.84 -2.33
CA PHE A 39 0.33 -2.43 -2.07
C PHE A 39 1.02 -1.72 -0.90
N ALA A 40 1.80 -2.47 -0.13
CA ALA A 40 2.52 -1.98 1.02
C ALA A 40 4.01 -2.12 0.85
N VAL A 41 4.72 -1.16 1.46
CA VAL A 41 6.18 -1.11 1.42
C VAL A 41 6.77 -0.90 2.81
N PRO A 42 7.94 -1.51 3.12
CA PRO A 42 8.64 -1.27 4.38
C PRO A 42 9.08 0.18 4.62
N GLY A 43 9.22 0.99 3.58
CA GLY A 43 9.54 2.41 3.76
C GLY A 43 9.70 3.16 2.45
N ALA A 44 9.22 4.40 2.45
CA ALA A 44 9.51 5.38 1.41
C ALA A 44 11.04 5.53 1.23
N PHE A 45 11.47 5.82 0.00
CA PHE A 45 12.88 6.01 -0.39
C PHE A 45 13.84 4.82 -0.20
N THR A 46 13.41 3.69 0.37
CA THR A 46 14.26 2.49 0.46
C THR A 46 14.44 1.83 -0.92
N PRO A 47 15.60 1.21 -1.23
CA PRO A 47 15.97 0.85 -2.60
C PRO A 47 14.92 -0.02 -3.34
N THR A 48 14.50 -1.14 -2.76
CA THR A 48 13.50 -2.02 -3.41
C THR A 48 12.16 -1.32 -3.59
N CYS A 49 11.74 -0.50 -2.62
CA CYS A 49 10.46 0.20 -2.68
C CYS A 49 10.45 1.27 -3.77
N HIS A 50 11.53 2.06 -3.85
CA HIS A 50 11.63 3.20 -4.76
C HIS A 50 11.98 2.80 -6.19
N ASN A 51 12.88 1.83 -6.37
CA ASN A 51 13.41 1.49 -7.69
C ASN A 51 12.69 0.32 -8.36
N ASN A 52 12.08 -0.59 -7.59
CA ASN A 52 11.55 -1.85 -8.13
C ASN A 52 10.03 -1.99 -7.93
N HIS A 53 9.51 -1.67 -6.75
CA HIS A 53 8.10 -1.95 -6.43
C HIS A 53 7.14 -0.88 -6.95
N LEU A 54 7.29 0.37 -6.49
CA LEU A 54 6.42 1.49 -6.88
C LEU A 54 6.44 1.75 -8.41
N PRO A 55 7.60 1.79 -9.09
CA PRO A 55 7.63 2.09 -10.53
C PRO A 55 6.81 1.11 -11.37
N GLY A 56 6.80 -0.18 -11.03
CA GLY A 56 5.98 -1.17 -11.74
C GLY A 56 4.48 -0.88 -11.65
N PHE A 57 3.98 -0.40 -10.50
CA PHE A 57 2.59 0.04 -10.38
C PHE A 57 2.30 1.31 -11.17
N VAL A 58 3.26 2.25 -11.24
CA VAL A 58 3.12 3.48 -12.03
C VAL A 58 3.07 3.18 -13.53
N GLU A 59 3.92 2.27 -14.01
CA GLU A 59 3.98 1.82 -15.39
C GLU A 59 2.69 1.10 -15.82
N HIS A 60 2.17 0.22 -14.95
CA HIS A 60 0.98 -0.58 -15.25
C HIS A 60 -0.33 0.03 -14.76
N ALA A 61 -0.33 1.26 -14.25
CA ALA A 61 -1.50 1.89 -13.63
C ALA A 61 -2.73 1.86 -14.56
N ASP A 62 -2.57 2.33 -15.80
CA ASP A 62 -3.67 2.42 -16.76
C ASP A 62 -4.24 1.03 -17.11
N THR A 63 -3.37 0.01 -17.23
CA THR A 63 -3.79 -1.37 -17.46
C THR A 63 -4.55 -1.93 -16.26
N ILE A 64 -4.06 -1.70 -15.04
CA ILE A 64 -4.73 -2.14 -13.81
C ILE A 64 -6.12 -1.51 -13.70
N LEU A 65 -6.22 -0.18 -13.92
CA LEU A 65 -7.49 0.55 -13.87
C LEU A 65 -8.46 0.06 -14.95
N SER A 66 -7.97 -0.22 -16.16
CA SER A 66 -8.80 -0.73 -17.27
C SER A 66 -9.46 -2.09 -16.98
N LYS A 67 -8.96 -2.85 -15.98
CA LYS A 67 -9.55 -4.12 -15.52
C LYS A 67 -10.67 -3.95 -14.49
N GLY A 68 -11.18 -2.74 -14.29
CA GLY A 68 -12.26 -2.47 -13.32
C GLY A 68 -11.76 -2.24 -11.89
N VAL A 69 -10.51 -1.80 -11.74
CA VAL A 69 -9.97 -1.28 -10.48
C VAL A 69 -10.25 0.23 -10.43
N ASP A 70 -10.84 0.69 -9.33
CA ASP A 70 -11.21 2.10 -9.17
C ASP A 70 -10.01 2.96 -8.71
N GLU A 71 -9.06 2.38 -7.98
CA GLU A 71 -7.88 3.09 -7.48
C GLU A 71 -6.73 2.15 -7.13
N ILE A 72 -5.52 2.67 -7.25
CA ILE A 72 -4.30 2.03 -6.79
C ILE A 72 -3.73 2.88 -5.65
N ALA A 73 -3.46 2.23 -4.51
CA ALA A 73 -2.92 2.89 -3.34
C ALA A 73 -1.64 2.21 -2.85
N VAL A 74 -0.72 3.01 -2.33
CA VAL A 74 0.46 2.55 -1.60
C VAL A 74 0.36 2.92 -0.14
N VAL A 75 0.65 1.99 0.76
CA VAL A 75 0.74 2.25 2.20
C VAL A 75 2.16 2.02 2.72
N SER A 76 2.59 2.87 3.64
CA SER A 76 3.83 2.65 4.40
C SER A 76 3.74 3.21 5.81
N VAL A 77 4.57 2.66 6.71
CA VAL A 77 4.79 3.20 8.07
C VAL A 77 5.79 4.36 7.99
N ASN A 78 5.35 5.41 7.30
CA ASN A 78 5.98 6.71 7.21
C ASN A 78 4.91 7.75 7.49
N ASP A 79 5.30 8.93 7.98
CA ASP A 79 4.37 10.04 8.12
C ASP A 79 3.94 10.59 6.75
N VAL A 80 2.84 11.36 6.77
CA VAL A 80 2.21 11.94 5.58
C VAL A 80 3.11 12.90 4.81
N PHE A 81 4.03 13.57 5.48
CA PHE A 81 4.93 14.52 4.83
C PHE A 81 5.98 13.78 4.01
N VAL A 82 6.56 12.70 4.58
CA VAL A 82 7.46 11.80 3.87
C VAL A 82 6.75 11.10 2.72
N MET A 83 5.54 10.58 2.93
CA MET A 83 4.77 9.93 1.88
C MET A 83 4.44 10.89 0.72
N ASN A 84 4.07 12.13 1.02
CA ASN A 84 3.85 13.18 0.01
C ASN A 84 5.13 13.54 -0.76
N ALA A 85 6.26 13.70 -0.07
CA ALA A 85 7.54 13.96 -0.71
C ALA A 85 7.94 12.79 -1.64
N TRP A 86 7.69 11.55 -1.21
CA TRP A 86 7.96 10.36 -2.00
C TRP A 86 7.06 10.26 -3.24
N ALA A 87 5.78 10.60 -3.13
CA ALA A 87 4.85 10.66 -4.26
C ALA A 87 5.33 11.63 -5.34
N LYS A 88 5.85 12.79 -4.94
CA LYS A 88 6.40 13.80 -5.86
C LYS A 88 7.72 13.34 -6.48
N ALA A 89 8.64 12.85 -5.65
CA ALA A 89 9.96 12.41 -6.11
C ALA A 89 9.91 11.21 -7.07
N SER A 90 8.87 10.38 -6.97
CA SER A 90 8.66 9.22 -7.84
C SER A 90 7.81 9.52 -9.09
N GLY A 91 7.28 10.74 -9.24
CA GLY A 91 6.36 11.07 -10.34
C GLY A 91 5.04 10.30 -10.31
N ALA A 92 4.65 9.76 -9.14
CA ALA A 92 3.50 8.89 -8.99
C ALA A 92 2.22 9.60 -8.50
N SER A 93 2.30 10.91 -8.23
CA SER A 93 1.26 11.68 -7.55
C SER A 93 -0.11 11.66 -8.27
N ASP A 94 -0.11 11.55 -9.60
CA ASP A 94 -1.34 11.57 -10.40
C ASP A 94 -1.91 10.17 -10.68
N LYS A 95 -1.22 9.11 -10.26
CA LYS A 95 -1.56 7.71 -10.59
C LYS A 95 -1.81 6.83 -9.39
N ILE A 96 -1.14 7.11 -8.26
CA ILE A 96 -1.14 6.27 -7.07
C ILE A 96 -1.48 7.14 -5.86
N THR A 97 -2.41 6.69 -5.03
CA THR A 97 -2.70 7.34 -3.75
C THR A 97 -1.73 6.89 -2.67
N PHE A 98 -1.13 7.83 -1.95
CA PHE A 98 -0.15 7.54 -0.91
C PHE A 98 -0.79 7.63 0.47
N LEU A 99 -0.95 6.48 1.12
CA LEU A 99 -1.53 6.34 2.46
C LEU A 99 -0.41 6.27 3.51
N ALA A 100 -0.40 7.23 4.43
CA ALA A 100 0.51 7.21 5.57
C ALA A 100 -0.12 6.48 6.76
N ASP A 101 0.47 5.34 7.12
CA ASP A 101 0.18 4.56 8.34
C ASP A 101 1.28 4.85 9.38
N GLY A 102 1.44 6.12 9.75
CA GLY A 102 2.62 6.60 10.49
C GLY A 102 2.83 5.95 11.87
N SER A 103 1.78 5.37 12.46
CA SER A 103 1.83 4.67 13.76
C SER A 103 1.78 3.14 13.65
N ALA A 104 1.81 2.63 12.41
CA ALA A 104 1.64 1.22 12.07
C ALA A 104 0.30 0.63 12.57
N ASP A 105 -0.74 1.45 12.70
CA ASP A 105 -2.03 1.03 13.22
C ASP A 105 -2.69 0.04 12.25
N PHE A 106 -2.66 0.35 10.96
CA PHE A 106 -3.15 -0.57 9.93
C PHE A 106 -2.28 -1.81 9.81
N ALA A 107 -0.96 -1.65 9.71
CA ALA A 107 -0.04 -2.78 9.58
C ALA A 107 -0.19 -3.79 10.74
N LYS A 108 -0.31 -3.32 11.98
CA LYS A 108 -0.56 -4.17 13.16
C LYS A 108 -1.96 -4.78 13.14
N ALA A 109 -2.99 -4.02 12.80
CA ALA A 109 -4.37 -4.50 12.79
C ALA A 109 -4.57 -5.68 11.84
N ILE A 110 -3.86 -5.70 10.71
CA ILE A 110 -3.89 -6.80 9.74
C ILE A 110 -2.82 -7.87 9.99
N GLY A 111 -2.00 -7.74 11.05
CA GLY A 111 -0.93 -8.68 11.39
C GLY A 111 0.17 -8.77 10.32
N LEU A 112 0.47 -7.66 9.64
CA LEU A 112 1.51 -7.53 8.62
C LEU A 112 2.55 -6.46 8.99
N GLU A 113 2.71 -6.18 10.28
CA GLU A 113 3.86 -5.44 10.80
C GLU A 113 5.17 -6.25 10.66
N LEU A 114 6.27 -5.51 10.60
CA LEU A 114 7.64 -6.02 10.52
C LEU A 114 8.47 -5.25 11.53
N ASP A 115 9.10 -5.94 12.48
CA ASP A 115 10.14 -5.33 13.29
C ASP A 115 11.46 -5.28 12.50
N ALA A 116 11.81 -4.07 12.03
CA ALA A 116 13.06 -3.78 11.33
C ALA A 116 14.03 -2.97 12.20
N SER A 117 13.91 -3.05 13.54
CA SER A 117 14.79 -2.36 14.48
C SER A 117 16.26 -2.76 14.33
N GLY A 118 16.54 -4.01 13.95
CA GLY A 118 17.90 -4.47 13.65
C GLY A 118 18.57 -3.75 12.48
N ALA A 119 17.78 -3.11 11.60
CA ALA A 119 18.25 -2.26 10.51
C ALA A 119 18.14 -0.75 10.84
N GLY A 120 17.80 -0.39 12.08
CA GLY A 120 17.60 1.00 12.51
C GLY A 120 16.30 1.64 12.03
N LEU A 121 15.32 0.84 11.57
CA LEU A 121 14.09 1.35 10.94
C LEU A 121 12.86 1.33 11.87
N GLY A 122 12.92 0.59 12.97
CA GLY A 122 11.79 0.38 13.88
C GLY A 122 10.71 -0.52 13.27
N ILE A 123 9.47 -0.39 13.75
CA ILE A 123 8.31 -1.10 13.21
C ILE A 123 7.96 -0.55 11.83
N ARG A 124 7.78 -1.44 10.85
CA ARG A 124 7.39 -1.16 9.46
C ARG A 124 6.25 -2.07 9.01
N SER A 125 5.80 -1.89 7.77
CA SER A 125 4.91 -2.84 7.11
C SER A 125 5.75 -3.89 6.37
N LYS A 126 5.29 -5.14 6.34
CA LYS A 126 5.77 -6.14 5.38
C LYS A 126 5.50 -5.65 3.95
N ARG A 127 6.22 -6.20 2.99
CA ARG A 127 5.88 -5.97 1.58
C ARG A 127 4.78 -6.94 1.17
N TYR A 128 3.69 -6.41 0.63
CA TYR A 128 2.60 -7.18 0.08
C TYR A 128 1.83 -6.36 -0.96
N ALA A 129 0.98 -7.02 -1.72
CA ALA A 129 -0.08 -6.38 -2.48
C ALA A 129 -1.38 -7.18 -2.34
N MET A 130 -2.51 -6.48 -2.35
CA MET A 130 -3.83 -7.07 -2.21
C MET A 130 -4.84 -6.40 -3.14
N ILE A 131 -5.85 -7.17 -3.54
CA ILE A 131 -7.05 -6.65 -4.20
C ILE A 131 -8.14 -6.62 -3.15
N VAL A 132 -8.75 -5.46 -2.95
CA VAL A 132 -9.81 -5.22 -1.97
C VAL A 132 -11.07 -4.82 -2.71
N LYS A 133 -12.14 -5.60 -2.58
CA LYS A 133 -13.46 -5.32 -3.17
C LYS A 133 -14.47 -5.10 -2.07
N ASP A 134 -15.02 -3.89 -1.99
CA ASP A 134 -15.98 -3.49 -0.95
C ASP A 134 -15.47 -3.83 0.46
N GLY A 135 -14.25 -3.37 0.76
CA GLY A 135 -13.55 -3.64 2.02
C GLY A 135 -13.08 -5.08 2.21
N LYS A 136 -13.43 -6.03 1.34
CA LYS A 136 -13.07 -7.46 1.46
C LYS A 136 -11.84 -7.81 0.64
N VAL A 137 -10.88 -8.53 1.23
CA VAL A 137 -9.66 -8.99 0.55
C VAL A 137 -10.01 -10.15 -0.39
N THR A 138 -9.78 -9.98 -1.68
CA THR A 138 -10.02 -11.02 -2.71
C THR A 138 -8.74 -11.65 -3.25
N ALA A 139 -7.61 -10.98 -3.11
CA ALA A 139 -6.27 -11.51 -3.38
C ALA A 139 -5.28 -10.92 -2.39
N LEU A 140 -4.27 -11.68 -1.99
CA LEU A 140 -3.23 -11.24 -1.05
C LEU A 140 -1.91 -11.93 -1.37
N ASN A 141 -0.93 -11.14 -1.78
CA ASN A 141 0.40 -11.60 -2.18
C ASN A 141 1.42 -10.99 -1.23
N ILE A 142 1.95 -11.78 -0.29
CA ILE A 142 2.91 -11.32 0.72
C ILE A 142 4.30 -11.81 0.30
N GLU A 143 5.29 -10.92 0.31
CA GLU A 143 6.68 -11.33 0.10
C GLU A 143 7.22 -12.09 1.31
N GLU A 144 7.98 -13.15 1.05
CA GLU A 144 8.72 -13.85 2.11
C GLU A 144 9.80 -12.98 2.74
N THR A 145 10.39 -12.07 1.95
CA THR A 145 11.48 -11.19 2.42
C THR A 145 11.26 -9.73 2.01
N PRO A 146 11.60 -8.75 2.87
CA PRO A 146 11.39 -7.33 2.57
C PRO A 146 12.18 -6.82 1.35
N GLY A 147 13.28 -7.48 0.97
CA GLY A 147 14.17 -7.07 -0.11
C GLY A 147 13.68 -7.43 -1.51
N LYS A 148 12.67 -8.29 -1.62
CA LYS A 148 12.07 -8.73 -2.88
C LYS A 148 10.79 -7.96 -3.19
N ALA A 149 10.42 -7.88 -4.46
CA ALA A 149 9.16 -7.35 -4.96
C ALA A 149 8.73 -8.20 -6.18
N GLU A 150 8.49 -9.49 -5.92
CA GLU A 150 8.19 -10.51 -6.92
C GLU A 150 6.67 -10.71 -6.98
N VAL A 151 6.12 -11.43 -5.99
CA VAL A 151 4.68 -11.77 -5.95
C VAL A 151 3.80 -10.56 -5.66
N SER A 152 4.32 -9.57 -4.94
CA SER A 152 3.61 -8.32 -4.63
C SER A 152 3.69 -7.28 -5.75
N GLY A 153 4.51 -7.50 -6.77
CA GLY A 153 4.65 -6.58 -7.90
C GLY A 153 3.37 -6.48 -8.75
N ALA A 154 3.31 -5.44 -9.58
CA ALA A 154 2.16 -5.16 -10.45
C ALA A 154 1.79 -6.34 -11.37
N ALA A 155 2.77 -7.10 -11.87
CA ALA A 155 2.52 -8.30 -12.66
C ALA A 155 1.76 -9.39 -11.86
N GLY A 156 2.09 -9.57 -10.58
CA GLY A 156 1.39 -10.49 -9.69
C GLY A 156 -0.07 -10.08 -9.46
N ILE A 157 -0.32 -8.78 -9.34
CA ILE A 157 -1.69 -8.23 -9.25
C ILE A 157 -2.44 -8.40 -10.57
N LEU A 158 -1.82 -8.09 -11.71
CA LEU A 158 -2.45 -8.23 -13.02
C LEU A 158 -2.85 -9.67 -13.34
N ALA A 159 -2.12 -10.66 -12.83
CA ALA A 159 -2.46 -12.07 -12.94
C ALA A 159 -3.67 -12.48 -12.06
N ALA A 160 -3.94 -11.72 -10.99
CA ALA A 160 -5.04 -11.97 -10.04
C ALA A 160 -6.31 -11.13 -10.32
N LEU A 161 -6.24 -10.17 -11.25
CA LEU A 161 -7.36 -9.34 -11.75
C LEU A 161 -8.03 -9.95 -12.98
#